data_AF-A0A946ZTC6-F1
#
_entry.id   AF-A0A946ZTC6-F1
#
_cell.length_a   1.000
_cell.length_b   1.000
_cell.length_c   1.000
_cell.angle_alpha   90.00
_cell.angle_beta   90.00
_cell.angle_gamma   90.00
#
_symmetry.space_group_name_H-M   'P 1'
#
loop_
_entity.id
_entity.type
_entity.pdbx_description
1 polymer ?
#
loop_
_entity_poly.entity_id
_entity_poly.type
_entity_poly.pdbx_seq_one_letter_code
_entity_poly.pdbx_strand_id
1 'polypeptide(L)' 'AIITEIDASSSAVIAEFGTSDEILAQLLFGKMKPQGKLPFELPSSWDAVLKQKEDMPRDSENPLYPYGYGLEY' A
#
# COMPACT_ATOMS: atom_id res chain seq x y z
N ALA A 1 -2.65 -1.98 -9.20
CA ALA A 1 -2.42 -3.43 -9.00
C ALA A 1 -3.49 -3.97 -8.04
N ILE A 2 -3.95 -5.20 -8.22
CA ILE A 2 -4.82 -5.89 -7.25
C ILE A 2 -3.94 -6.85 -6.46
N ILE A 3 -3.82 -6.64 -5.14
CA ILE A 3 -2.89 -7.40 -4.29
C ILE A 3 -3.58 -8.20 -3.18
N THR A 4 -4.91 -8.31 -3.21
CA THR A 4 -5.71 -8.95 -2.14
C THR A 4 -5.27 -10.37 -1.79
N GLU A 5 -4.87 -11.18 -2.78
CA GLU A 5 -4.38 -12.55 -2.52
C GLU A 5 -3.00 -12.56 -1.85
N ILE A 6 -2.11 -11.63 -2.23
CA ILE A 6 -0.79 -11.48 -1.62
C ILE A 6 -0.96 -11.01 -0.18
N ASP A 7 -1.83 -10.02 0.05
CA ASP A 7 -2.16 -9.50 1.37
C ASP A 7 -2.67 -10.61 2.30
N ALA A 8 -3.67 -11.37 1.84
CA ALA A 8 -4.26 -12.47 2.62
C ALA A 8 -3.28 -13.61 2.92
N SER A 9 -2.21 -13.77 2.13
CA SER A 9 -1.18 -14.80 2.32
C SER A 9 0.08 -14.29 3.02
N SER A 10 0.15 -13.01 3.37
CA SER A 10 1.34 -12.37 3.93
C SER A 10 1.15 -11.99 5.39
N SER A 11 2.17 -12.21 6.22
CA SER A 11 2.21 -11.64 7.58
C SER A 11 2.48 -10.13 7.58
N ALA A 12 3.18 -9.63 6.57
CA ALA A 12 3.47 -8.23 6.36
C ALA A 12 3.71 -7.96 4.86
N VAL A 13 3.30 -6.77 4.40
CA VAL A 13 3.53 -6.31 3.03
C VAL A 13 4.27 -4.98 3.08
N ILE A 14 5.35 -4.86 2.31
CA ILE A 14 6.10 -3.61 2.15
C ILE A 14 5.98 -3.17 0.70
N ALA A 15 5.46 -1.96 0.50
CA ALA A 15 5.46 -1.30 -0.80
C ALA A 15 6.66 -0.34 -0.88
N GLU A 16 7.50 -0.54 -1.88
CA GLU A 16 8.73 0.22 -2.09
C GLU A 16 8.72 0.85 -3.48
N PHE A 17 9.20 2.11 -3.57
CA PHE A 17 9.16 2.92 -4.79
C PHE A 17 10.56 3.38 -5.19
N GLY A 18 11.53 2.46 -5.30
CA GLY A 18 12.91 2.77 -5.72
C GLY A 18 13.83 3.18 -4.58
N THR A 19 13.65 2.54 -3.42
CA THR A 19 14.55 2.66 -2.26
C THR A 19 15.77 1.77 -2.48
N SER A 20 16.89 2.06 -1.80
CA SER A 20 18.04 1.16 -1.85
C SER A 20 17.84 -0.08 -0.97
N ASP A 21 18.41 -1.21 -1.38
CA ASP A 21 18.38 -2.47 -0.62
C ASP A 21 18.89 -2.29 0.81
N GLU A 22 19.89 -1.42 1.01
CA GLU A 22 20.44 -1.13 2.33
C GLU A 22 19.38 -0.50 3.26
N ILE A 23 18.61 0.46 2.75
CA ILE A 23 17.56 1.12 3.53
C ILE A 23 16.39 0.16 3.77
N LEU A 24 16.02 -0.64 2.78
CA LEU A 24 15.00 -1.68 2.94
C LEU A 24 15.39 -2.69 4.02
N ALA A 25 16.65 -3.14 4.03
CA ALA A 25 17.17 -4.05 5.07
C ALA A 25 17.18 -3.39 6.46
N GLN A 26 17.61 -2.13 6.57
CA GLN A 26 17.58 -1.40 7.84
C GLN A 26 16.16 -1.30 8.41
N LEU A 27 15.17 -1.06 7.55
CA LEU A 27 13.76 -1.05 7.93
C LEU A 27 13.31 -2.44 8.36
N LEU A 28 13.51 -3.48 7.53
CA LEU A 28 13.12 -4.86 7.85
C LEU A 28 13.66 -5.38 9.20
N PHE A 29 14.91 -5.02 9.55
CA PHE A 29 15.54 -5.43 10.80
C PHE A 29 15.33 -4.44 11.96
N GLY A 30 14.45 -3.44 11.80
CA GLY A 30 14.07 -2.52 12.87
C GLY A 30 15.15 -1.52 13.28
N LYS A 31 16.17 -1.30 12.44
CA LYS A 31 17.19 -0.26 12.64
C LYS A 31 16.63 1.13 12.33
N MET A 32 15.56 1.19 11.53
CA MET A 32 14.81 2.39 11.19
C MET A 32 13.31 2.10 11.33
N LYS A 33 12.54 3.10 11.76
CA LYS A 33 11.08 3.01 11.85
C LYS A 33 10.42 3.39 10.52
N PRO A 34 9.42 2.64 10.02
CA PRO A 34 8.66 3.05 8.85
C PRO A 34 7.87 4.32 9.13
N GLN A 35 7.92 5.27 8.19
CA GLN A 35 7.16 6.53 8.25
C GLN A 35 6.36 6.79 6.98
N GLY A 36 6.56 5.97 5.94
CA GLY A 36 5.89 6.12 4.66
C GLY A 36 4.38 5.96 4.78
N LYS A 37 3.64 6.77 4.04
CA LYS A 37 2.18 6.72 3.94
C LYS A 37 1.82 6.59 2.46
N LEU A 38 0.83 5.75 2.15
CA LEU A 38 0.42 5.50 0.77
C LEU A 38 -0.05 6.80 0.10
N PRO A 39 0.50 7.15 -1.07
CA PRO A 39 0.12 8.37 -1.79
C PRO A 39 -1.16 8.21 -2.62
N PHE A 40 -1.75 7.01 -2.67
CA PHE A 40 -3.00 6.68 -3.34
C PHE A 40 -3.69 5.51 -2.63
N GLU A 41 -4.96 5.29 -2.94
CA GLU A 41 -5.72 4.13 -2.42
C GLU A 41 -5.35 2.86 -3.18
N LEU A 42 -5.23 1.75 -2.46
CA LEU A 42 -5.12 0.44 -3.09
C LEU A 42 -6.51 -0.16 -3.28
N PRO A 43 -6.91 -0.52 -4.51
CA PRO A 43 -8.22 -1.07 -4.79
C PRO A 43 -8.38 -2.47 -4.19
N SER A 44 -9.61 -2.78 -3.75
CA SER A 44 -9.97 -4.11 -3.24
C SER A 44 -10.29 -5.13 -4.33
N SER A 45 -10.55 -4.68 -5.57
CA SER A 45 -10.88 -5.56 -6.68
C SER A 45 -10.72 -4.87 -8.03
N TRP A 46 -10.77 -5.65 -9.11
CA TRP A 46 -10.84 -5.11 -10.48
C TRP A 46 -12.10 -4.28 -10.73
N ASP A 47 -13.23 -4.67 -10.15
CA ASP A 47 -14.48 -3.90 -10.26
C ASP A 47 -14.34 -2.51 -9.63
N ALA A 48 -13.66 -2.41 -8.47
CA ALA A 48 -13.35 -1.12 -7.84
C ALA A 48 -12.50 -0.22 -8.75
N VAL A 49 -11.52 -0.80 -9.48
CA VAL A 49 -10.71 -0.05 -10.45
C VAL A 49 -11.55 0.47 -11.61
N LEU A 50 -12.47 -0.34 -12.13
CA LEU A 50 -13.32 0.06 -13.27
C LEU A 50 -14.37 1.11 -12.89
N LYS A 51 -14.82 1.12 -11.63
CA LYS A 51 -15.79 2.09 -11.11
C LYS A 51 -15.17 3.44 -10.75
N GLN A 52 -13.86 3.48 -10.51
CA GLN A 52 -13.15 4.71 -10.16
C GLN A 52 -13.29 5.75 -11.28
N LYS A 53 -13.69 6.96 -10.91
CA LYS A 53 -13.79 8.10 -11.80
C LYS A 53 -12.42 8.73 -11.99
N GLU A 54 -12.04 8.92 -13.24
CA GLU A 54 -10.73 9.50 -13.62
C GLU A 54 -10.52 10.93 -13.12
N ASP A 55 -11.60 11.67 -12.85
CA ASP A 55 -11.59 13.07 -12.42
C ASP A 55 -11.78 13.26 -10.91
N MET A 56 -12.04 12.18 -10.16
CA MET A 56 -12.33 12.25 -8.73
C MET A 56 -11.30 11.47 -7.92
N PRO A 57 -10.49 12.15 -7.08
CA PRO A 57 -9.55 11.43 -6.23
C PRO A 57 -10.29 10.71 -5.10
N ARG A 58 -9.84 9.49 -4.78
CA ARG A 58 -10.21 8.74 -3.57
C ARG A 58 -11.71 8.44 -3.46
N ASP A 59 -12.30 7.99 -4.55
CA ASP A 59 -13.72 7.67 -4.68
C ASP A 59 -14.03 6.18 -4.48
N SER A 60 -13.04 5.37 -4.06
CA SER A 60 -13.26 3.95 -3.78
C SER A 60 -14.16 3.77 -2.56
N GLU A 61 -15.26 3.03 -2.70
CA GLU A 61 -16.17 2.78 -1.57
C GLU A 61 -15.50 1.96 -0.46
N ASN A 62 -14.73 0.93 -0.83
CA ASN A 62 -14.05 0.02 0.10
C ASN A 62 -12.64 -0.31 -0.43
N PRO A 63 -11.66 0.60 -0.30
CA PRO A 63 -10.29 0.32 -0.71
C PRO A 63 -9.68 -0.76 0.20
N LEU A 64 -8.77 -1.57 -0.34
CA LEU A 64 -7.96 -2.51 0.47
C LEU A 64 -7.10 -1.74 1.47
N TYR A 65 -6.47 -0.66 1.00
CA TYR A 65 -5.77 0.29 1.85
C TYR A 65 -6.14 1.73 1.44
N PRO A 66 -6.63 2.56 2.38
CA PRO A 66 -7.01 3.94 2.06
C PRO A 66 -5.79 4.83 1.84
N TYR A 67 -6.03 6.02 1.29
CA TYR A 67 -5.00 7.04 1.14
C TYR A 67 -4.41 7.39 2.50
N GLY A 68 -3.08 7.55 2.55
CA GLY A 68 -2.39 7.87 3.79
C GLY A 68 -2.24 6.68 4.75
N TYR A 69 -2.65 5.46 4.36
CA TYR A 69 -2.40 4.28 5.17
C TYR A 69 -0.90 3.97 5.24
N GLY A 70 -0.43 3.54 6.41
CA GLY A 70 0.94 3.09 6.63
C GLY A 70 1.16 2.72 8.09
N LEU A 71 1.76 1.55 8.31
CA LEU A 71 2.01 0.98 9.63
C LEU A 71 3.23 1.63 10.31
N GLU A 72 3.25 1.57 11.63
CA GLU A 72 4.32 2.09 12.49
C GLU A 72 4.69 1.01 13.53
N TYR A 73 5.97 0.96 13.92
CA TYR A 73 6.47 0.15 15.04
C TYR A 73 7.71 0.80 15.69
#